data_AF-A0A968MJU4-F1
#
_entry.id   AF-A0A968MJU4-F1
#
_cell.length_a   1.000
_cell.length_b   1.000
_cell.length_c   1.000
_cell.angle_alpha   90.00
_cell.angle_beta   90.00
_cell.angle_gamma   90.00
#
_symmetry.space_group_name_H-M   'P 1'
#
loop_
_entity.id
_entity.type
_entity.pdbx_description
1 polymer ?
#
loop_
_entity_poly.entity_id
_entity_poly.type
_entity_poly.pdbx_seq_one_letter_code
_entity_poly.pdbx_strand_id
1 'polypeptide(L)'
;MVQRIFSIDNRIRLLNILVYATSVSWGPTLSLFLIKNGIPGWQTGIITGIFPFVSLFVLPMWGYTADRFGKQKLMLVGSMVVTVGFILYRNGQSFWMLTSITVGWTLFMV
;
A
#
# COMPACT_ATOMS: atom_id res chain seq x y z
N MET A 1 23.98 12.87 23.99
CA MET A 1 23.59 11.52 23.51
C MET A 1 22.20 11.50 22.83
N VAL A 2 21.23 12.31 23.27
CA VAL A 2 19.87 12.37 22.70
C VAL A 2 19.80 12.96 21.28
N GLN A 3 20.69 13.88 20.92
CA GLN A 3 20.67 14.55 19.60
C GLN A 3 20.97 13.62 18.41
N ARG A 4 21.55 12.43 18.65
CA ARG A 4 21.81 11.41 17.60
C ARG A 4 20.55 10.62 17.21
N ILE A 5 19.50 10.65 18.04
CA ILE A 5 18.26 9.89 17.82
C ILE A 5 17.40 10.51 16.71
N PHE A 6 17.55 11.82 16.45
CA PHE A 6 16.81 12.53 15.40
C PHE A 6 17.69 13.00 14.22
N SER A 7 18.80 12.30 13.92
CA SER A 7 19.48 12.52 12.64
C SER A 7 18.51 12.20 11.49
N ILE A 8 18.73 12.82 10.33
CA ILE A 8 17.94 12.59 9.10
C ILE A 8 17.82 11.09 8.76
N ASP A 9 18.83 10.29 9.10
CA ASP A 9 18.84 8.85 8.88
C ASP A 9 17.79 8.12 9.72
N ASN A 10 17.60 8.52 10.97
CA ASN A 10 16.60 7.90 11.85
C ASN A 10 15.18 8.25 11.44
N ARG A 11 14.96 9.45 10.87
CA ARG A 11 13.65 9.83 10.31
C ARG A 11 13.26 8.94 9.13
N ILE A 12 14.20 8.65 8.23
CA ILE A 12 13.97 7.74 7.10
C ILE A 12 13.68 6.32 7.58
N ARG A 13 14.45 5.83 8.57
CA ARG A 13 14.22 4.50 9.16
C ARG A 13 12.85 4.39 9.81
N LEU A 14 12.44 5.41 10.56
CA LEU A 14 11.13 5.44 11.21
C LEU A 14 10.00 5.43 10.18
N LEU A 15 10.10 6.25 9.13
CA LEU A 15 9.13 6.25 8.02
C LEU A 15 9.05 4.88 7.33
N ASN A 16 10.19 4.24 7.08
CA ASN A 16 10.23 2.90 6.50
C ASN A 16 9.51 1.87 7.37
N ILE A 17 9.78 1.86 8.68
CA ILE A 17 9.12 0.94 9.63
C ILE A 17 7.61 1.12 9.61
N LEU A 18 7.12 2.37 9.61
CA LEU A 18 5.69 2.68 9.56
C LEU A 18 5.04 2.19 8.26
N VAL A 19 5.72 2.37 7.11
CA VAL A 19 5.23 1.89 5.81
C VAL A 19 5.12 0.37 5.82
N TYR A 20 6.16 -0.36 6.22
CA TYR A 20 6.13 -1.82 6.24
C TYR A 20 5.11 -2.40 7.23
N ALA A 21 4.94 -1.78 8.41
CA ALA A 21 3.94 -2.19 9.38
C ALA A 21 2.51 -2.09 8.81
N THR A 22 2.24 -1.04 8.03
CA THR A 22 0.97 -0.85 7.34
C THR A 22 0.79 -1.90 6.23
N SER A 23 1.83 -2.18 5.46
CA SER A 23 1.78 -3.18 4.37
C SER A 23 1.47 -4.59 4.86
N VAL A 24 2.08 -5.02 5.96
CA VAL A 24 1.84 -6.35 6.54
C VAL A 24 0.42 -6.47 7.09
N SER A 25 -0.10 -5.39 7.67
CA SER A 25 -1.45 -5.37 8.25
C SER A 25 -2.54 -5.49 7.17
N TRP A 26 -2.30 -4.98 5.97
CA TRP A 26 -3.32 -4.91 4.93
C TRP A 26 -3.75 -6.27 4.38
N GLY A 27 -2.80 -7.12 3.96
CA GLY A 27 -3.09 -8.38 3.26
C GLY A 27 -4.14 -9.28 3.94
N PRO A 28 -3.94 -9.65 5.22
CA PRO A 28 -4.92 -10.45 5.95
C PRO A 28 -6.21 -9.67 6.25
N THR A 29 -6.11 -8.37 6.54
CA THR A 29 -7.29 -7.53 6.86
C THR A 29 -8.23 -7.39 5.66
N LEU A 30 -7.69 -7.22 4.45
CA LEU A 30 -8.47 -7.15 3.21
C LEU A 30 -9.20 -8.47 2.96
N SER A 31 -8.48 -9.59 3.07
CA SER A 31 -9.04 -10.91 2.84
C SER A 31 -10.24 -11.19 3.76
N LEU A 32 -10.11 -10.83 5.03
CA LEU A 32 -11.19 -10.93 6.02
C LEU A 32 -12.35 -9.98 5.73
N PHE A 33 -12.08 -8.75 5.30
CA PHE A 33 -13.10 -7.77 4.93
C PHE A 33 -13.96 -8.23 3.75
N LEU A 34 -13.33 -8.77 2.70
CA LEU A 34 -14.02 -9.27 1.50
C LEU A 34 -14.93 -10.45 1.85
N ILE A 35 -14.43 -11.42 2.62
CA ILE A 35 -15.21 -12.58 3.07
C ILE A 35 -16.41 -12.13 3.94
N LYS A 36 -16.20 -11.17 4.86
CA LYS A 36 -17.27 -10.64 5.72
C LYS A 36 -18.36 -9.90 4.94
N ASN A 37 -18.01 -9.25 3.83
CA ASN A 37 -18.96 -8.60 2.93
C ASN A 37 -19.69 -9.57 1.99
N GLY A 38 -19.52 -10.89 2.17
CA GLY A 38 -20.20 -11.90 1.36
C GLY A 38 -19.58 -12.14 -0.01
N ILE A 39 -18.36 -11.64 -0.26
CA ILE A 39 -17.65 -11.88 -1.52
C ILE A 39 -17.10 -13.31 -1.50
N PRO A 40 -17.37 -14.12 -2.55
CA PRO A 40 -16.94 -15.51 -2.60
C PRO A 40 -15.41 -15.63 -2.60
N GLY A 41 -14.88 -16.70 -1.98
CA GLY A 41 -13.45 -16.87 -1.75
C GLY A 41 -12.57 -16.79 -3.01
N TRP A 42 -13.07 -17.23 -4.17
CA TRP A 42 -12.33 -17.13 -5.43
C TRP A 42 -12.17 -15.68 -5.92
N GLN A 43 -13.17 -14.82 -5.69
CA GLN A 43 -13.09 -13.37 -5.98
C GLN A 43 -12.12 -12.68 -5.03
N THR A 44 -12.14 -13.06 -3.75
CA THR A 44 -11.18 -12.60 -2.75
C THR A 44 -9.74 -12.95 -3.15
N GLY A 45 -9.51 -14.18 -3.63
CA GLY A 45 -8.20 -14.62 -4.11
C GLY A 45 -7.70 -13.83 -5.33
N ILE A 46 -8.60 -13.47 -6.25
CA ILE A 46 -8.25 -12.61 -7.39
C ILE A 46 -7.85 -11.22 -6.90
N ILE A 47 -8.65 -10.59 -6.03
CA ILE A 47 -8.35 -9.23 -5.53
C ILE A 47 -7.02 -9.20 -4.79
N THR A 48 -6.75 -10.16 -3.91
CA THR A 48 -5.51 -10.22 -3.14
C THR A 48 -4.31 -10.58 -4.03
N GLY A 49 -4.52 -11.38 -5.08
CA GLY A 49 -3.51 -11.75 -6.07
C GLY A 49 -3.10 -10.63 -7.02
N ILE A 50 -3.95 -9.61 -7.22
CA ILE A 50 -3.60 -8.42 -8.01
C ILE A 50 -2.38 -7.71 -7.41
N PHE A 51 -2.29 -7.65 -6.08
CA PHE A 51 -1.18 -6.97 -5.41
C PHE A 51 0.19 -7.51 -5.83
N PRO A 52 0.55 -8.79 -5.56
CA PRO A 52 1.86 -9.32 -5.96
C PRO A 52 2.05 -9.32 -7.49
N PHE A 53 0.98 -9.51 -8.27
CA PHE A 53 1.06 -9.50 -9.73
C PHE A 53 1.44 -8.12 -10.29
N VAL A 54 0.79 -7.06 -9.84
CA VAL A 54 1.09 -5.68 -10.26
C VAL A 54 2.46 -5.26 -9.73
N SER A 55 2.80 -5.63 -8.49
CA SER A 55 4.10 -5.32 -7.90
C SER A 55 5.28 -5.82 -8.73
N LEU A 56 5.19 -6.98 -9.37
CA LEU A 56 6.26 -7.51 -10.23
C LEU A 56 6.70 -6.54 -11.33
N PHE A 57 5.75 -5.82 -11.93
CA PHE A 57 6.03 -4.87 -13.01
C PHE A 57 6.34 -3.46 -12.49
N VAL A 58 5.79 -3.12 -11.33
CA VAL A 58 5.75 -1.75 -10.82
C VAL A 58 6.96 -1.46 -9.92
N LEU A 59 7.54 -2.47 -9.27
CA LEU A 59 8.80 -2.39 -8.52
C LEU A 59 9.97 -1.75 -9.30
N PRO A 60 10.32 -2.22 -10.52
CA PRO A 60 11.42 -1.62 -11.27
C PRO A 60 11.13 -0.19 -11.72
N MET A 61 9.87 0.11 -12.08
CA MET A 61 9.46 1.49 -12.42
C MET A 61 9.60 2.41 -11.22
N TRP A 62 9.14 1.98 -10.04
CA TRP A 62 9.24 2.77 -8.82
C TRP A 62 10.67 3.00 -8.38
N GLY A 63 11.54 1.99 -8.48
CA GLY A 63 12.97 2.14 -8.22
C GLY A 63 13.60 3.29 -9.03
N TYR A 64 13.30 3.35 -10.34
CA TYR A 64 13.77 4.44 -11.19
C TYR A 64 13.21 5.81 -10.78
N THR A 65 11.90 5.91 -10.52
CA THR A 65 11.31 7.18 -10.04
C THR A 65 11.80 7.60 -8.66
N ALA A 66 12.08 6.65 -7.76
CA ALA A 66 12.58 6.92 -6.43
C ALA A 66 13.99 7.51 -6.45
N ASP A 67 14.82 7.03 -7.37
CA ASP A 67 16.18 7.54 -7.57
C ASP A 67 16.17 8.93 -8.25
N ARG A 68 15.15 9.24 -9.07
CA ARG A 68 15.02 10.54 -9.75
C ARG A 68 14.38 11.65 -8.90
N PHE A 69 13.34 11.33 -8.12
CA PHE A 69 12.56 12.33 -7.36
C PHE A 69 12.87 12.35 -5.86
N GLY A 70 13.66 11.40 -5.38
CA GLY A 70 14.05 11.25 -3.98
C GLY A 70 13.06 10.41 -3.19
N LYS A 71 13.59 9.38 -2.52
CA LYS A 71 12.86 8.34 -1.78
C LYS A 71 11.88 8.91 -0.74
N GLN A 72 12.25 9.99 -0.05
CA GLN A 72 11.42 10.60 1.00
C GLN A 72 10.12 11.22 0.47
N LYS A 73 10.17 11.95 -0.64
CA LYS A 73 8.97 12.60 -1.22
C LYS A 73 8.02 11.54 -1.76
N LEU A 74 8.57 10.52 -2.41
CA LEU A 74 7.82 9.39 -2.92
C LEU A 74 7.06 8.65 -1.82
N MET A 75 7.73 8.35 -0.70
CA MET A 75 7.13 7.70 0.46
C MET A 75 5.98 8.51 1.08
N LEU A 76 6.12 9.83 1.14
CA LEU A 76 5.06 10.72 1.65
C LEU A 76 3.84 10.73 0.70
N VAL A 77 4.06 10.86 -0.60
CA VAL A 77 2.97 10.83 -1.58
C VAL A 77 2.28 9.46 -1.59
N GLY A 78 3.06 8.37 -1.60
CA GLY A 78 2.51 7.00 -1.55
C GLY A 78 1.65 6.77 -0.30
N SER A 79 2.13 7.18 0.88
CA SER A 79 1.37 7.03 2.14
C SER A 79 0.07 7.85 2.17
N MET A 80 0.05 9.04 1.54
CA MET A 80 -1.18 9.81 1.37
C MET A 80 -2.18 9.10 0.45
N VAL A 81 -1.73 8.58 -0.70
CA VAL A 81 -2.60 7.84 -1.63
C VAL A 81 -3.19 6.59 -0.97
N VAL A 82 -2.38 5.86 -0.21
CA VAL A 82 -2.83 4.66 0.53
C VAL A 82 -3.90 5.03 1.55
N THR A 83 -3.73 6.13 2.28
CA THR A 83 -4.70 6.61 3.27
C THR A 83 -6.05 6.92 2.61
N VAL A 84 -6.03 7.59 1.45
CA VAL A 84 -7.25 7.85 0.65
C VAL A 84 -7.88 6.54 0.18
N GLY A 85 -7.07 5.58 -0.27
CA GLY A 85 -7.53 4.24 -0.65
C GLY A 85 -8.29 3.53 0.48
N PHE A 86 -7.75 3.53 1.70
CA PHE A 86 -8.41 2.95 2.87
C PHE A 86 -9.76 3.63 3.21
N ILE A 87 -9.86 4.95 3.03
CA ILE A 87 -11.12 5.67 3.23
C ILE A 87 -12.16 5.27 2.17
N LEU A 88 -11.74 5.09 0.92
CA LEU A 88 -12.61 4.66 -0.17
C LEU A 88 -13.09 3.20 0.02
N TYR A 89 -12.25 2.33 0.58
CA TYR A 89 -12.62 0.95 0.94
C TYR A 89 -13.84 0.87 1.86
N ARG A 90 -14.02 1.84 2.77
CA ARG A 90 -15.17 1.89 3.67
C ARG A 90 -16.50 2.05 2.94
N ASN A 91 -16.50 2.72 1.79
CA ASN A 91 -17.70 3.02 1.01
C ASN A 91 -17.95 1.99 -0.12
N GLY A 92 -16.96 1.15 -0.44
CA GLY A 92 -17.04 0.16 -1.50
C GLY A 92 -17.88 -1.05 -1.10
N GLN A 93 -19.14 -1.10 -1.54
CA GLN A 93 -20.02 -2.28 -1.42
C GLN A 93 -19.92 -3.22 -2.64
N SER A 94 -19.29 -2.77 -3.74
CA SER A 94 -19.25 -3.48 -5.01
C SER A 94 -17.86 -4.04 -5.32
N PHE A 95 -17.82 -5.28 -5.81
CA PHE A 95 -16.60 -5.99 -6.19
C PHE A 95 -15.73 -5.20 -7.17
N TRP A 96 -16.34 -4.57 -8.19
CA TRP A 96 -15.62 -3.79 -9.19
C TRP A 96 -14.98 -2.54 -8.60
N MET A 97 -15.70 -1.84 -7.72
CA MET A 97 -15.19 -0.66 -7.03
C MET A 97 -14.00 -1.02 -6.13
N LEU A 98 -14.12 -2.13 -5.38
CA LEU A 98 -13.03 -2.63 -4.55
C LEU A 98 -11.81 -3.00 -5.40
N THR A 99 -12.02 -3.71 -6.50
CA THR A 99 -10.94 -4.08 -7.43
C THR A 99 -10.23 -2.85 -8.02
N SER A 100 -10.98 -1.84 -8.46
CA SER A 100 -10.40 -0.59 -9.00
C SER A 100 -9.59 0.16 -7.95
N ILE A 101 -10.09 0.22 -6.70
CA ILE A 101 -9.33 0.78 -5.57
C ILE A 101 -8.06 -0.05 -5.35
N THR A 102 -8.14 -1.39 -5.37
CA THR A 102 -7.01 -2.30 -5.22
C THR A 102 -5.96 -2.14 -6.31
N VAL A 103 -6.34 -1.84 -7.54
CA VAL A 103 -5.37 -1.57 -8.60
C VAL A 103 -4.74 -0.20 -8.40
N GLY A 104 -5.56 0.83 -8.19
CA GLY A 104 -5.12 2.21 -8.08
C GLY A 104 -4.11 2.42 -6.95
N TRP A 105 -4.39 1.92 -5.75
CA TRP A 105 -3.51 2.10 -4.59
C TRP A 105 -2.26 1.20 -4.63
N THR A 106 -2.29 0.02 -5.28
CA THR A 106 -1.14 -0.89 -5.42
C THR A 106 -0.10 -0.26 -6.31
N LEU A 107 -0.54 0.48 -7.33
CA LEU A 107 0.36 1.25 -8.17
C LEU A 107 1.17 2.29 -7.39
N PHE A 108 0.78 2.70 -6.19
CA PHE A 108 1.52 3.71 -5.39
C PHE A 108 2.22 3.15 -4.15
N MET A 109 1.96 1.90 -3.78
CA MET A 109 2.42 1.30 -2.53
C MET A 109 3.61 0.33 -2.71
N VAL A 110 4.16 0.28 -3.93
CA VAL A 110 5.27 -0.57 -4.35
C VAL A 110 6.55 0.25 -4.39
#